data_AF-A0A2H0YNZ7-F1
#
_entry.id   AF-A0A2H0YNZ7-F1
#
_cell.length_a   1.000
_cell.length_b   1.000
_cell.length_c   1.000
_cell.angle_alpha   90.00
_cell.angle_beta   90.00
_cell.angle_gamma   90.00
#
_symmetry.space_group_name_H-M   'P 1'
#
loop_
_entity.id
_entity.type
_entity.pdbx_description
1 polymer ?
#
loop_
_entity_poly.entity_id
_entity_poly.type
_entity_poly.pdbx_seq_one_letter_code
_entity_poly.pdbx_strand_id
1 'polypeptide(L)' 'MEKKEGSYKKRLKILFVSSESAPFAKAGGLGDVLFSLPLALRKLGQDAKIMIPRYATIDPKVYKLET' A
#
# COMPACT_ATOMS: atom_id res chain seq x y z
N MET A 1 21.70 -24.48 -28.52
CA MET A 1 20.63 -23.47 -28.42
C MET A 1 20.15 -23.48 -26.98
N GLU A 2 20.65 -22.56 -26.17
CA GLU A 2 20.39 -22.51 -24.73
C GLU A 2 19.26 -21.50 -24.49
N LYS A 3 18.04 -22.00 -24.27
CA LYS A 3 16.95 -21.17 -23.71
C LYS A 3 16.92 -21.42 -22.21
N LYS A 4 17.60 -20.58 -21.45
CA LYS A 4 17.38 -20.42 -20.01
C LYS A 4 17.22 -18.93 -19.73
N GLU A 5 15.98 -18.50 -19.47
CA GLU A 5 15.68 -17.47 -18.47
C GLU A 5 14.15 -17.38 -18.28
N GLY A 6 13.55 -18.47 -17.80
CA GLY A 6 12.23 -18.38 -17.20
C GLY A 6 12.36 -17.75 -15.82
N SER A 7 12.60 -16.43 -15.76
CA SER A 7 12.66 -15.71 -14.48
C SER A 7 11.25 -15.70 -13.89
N TYR A 8 10.97 -16.62 -12.96
CA TYR A 8 9.80 -16.53 -12.10
C TYR A 8 9.94 -15.26 -11.27
N LYS A 9 9.48 -14.12 -11.81
CA LYS A 9 9.45 -12.84 -11.10
C LYS A 9 8.42 -12.97 -9.99
N LYS A 10 8.86 -13.51 -8.84
CA LYS A 10 8.03 -13.81 -7.69
C LYS A 10 7.27 -12.55 -7.30
N ARG A 11 5.93 -12.62 -7.31
CA ARG A 11 5.07 -11.57 -6.78
C ARG A 11 5.34 -11.44 -5.28
N LEU A 12 5.98 -10.35 -4.88
CA LEU A 12 6.30 -10.06 -3.48
C LEU A 12 5.03 -9.65 -2.73
N LYS A 13 4.96 -10.05 -1.45
CA LYS A 13 3.96 -9.59 -0.50
C LYS A 13 4.60 -8.56 0.43
N ILE A 14 4.14 -7.33 0.34
CA ILE A 14 4.74 -6.17 1.01
C ILE A 14 3.67 -5.51 1.86
N LEU A 15 3.90 -5.41 3.16
CA LEU A 15 3.06 -4.66 4.08
C LEU A 15 3.80 -3.42 4.55
N PHE A 16 3.30 -2.25 4.17
CA PHE A 16 3.74 -0.98 4.70
C PHE A 16 3.03 -0.71 6.03
N VAL A 17 3.79 -0.39 7.07
CA VAL A 17 3.26 0.01 8.37
C VAL A 17 3.68 1.44 8.63
N SER A 18 2.72 2.32 8.89
CA SER A 18 2.95 3.76 9.04
C SER A 18 1.93 4.38 10.00
N SER A 19 2.22 5.56 10.52
CA SER A 19 1.24 6.41 11.20
C SER A 19 0.39 7.25 10.23
N GLU A 20 0.79 7.36 8.96
CA GLU A 20 0.12 8.20 7.97
C GLU A 20 -0.09 7.47 6.64
N SER A 21 -1.25 7.68 6.02
CA SER A 21 -1.58 7.32 4.64
C SER A 21 -2.76 8.15 4.16
N ALA A 22 -2.59 8.88 3.05
CA ALA A 22 -3.69 9.61 2.42
C ALA A 22 -4.69 8.65 1.74
N PRO A 23 -6.00 8.95 1.71
CA PRO A 23 -6.66 10.11 2.31
C PRO A 23 -7.10 9.92 3.77
N PHE A 24 -6.77 8.78 4.39
CA PHE A 24 -7.30 8.40 5.71
C PHE A 24 -6.69 9.20 6.87
N ALA A 25 -5.36 9.30 6.94
CA ALA A 25 -4.65 10.02 7.99
C ALA A 25 -3.38 10.64 7.41
N LYS A 26 -3.32 11.97 7.38
CA LYS A 26 -2.20 12.71 6.78
C LYS A 26 -1.91 13.96 7.62
N ALA A 27 -0.66 14.09 8.06
CA ALA A 27 -0.11 15.29 8.67
C ALA A 27 0.91 15.96 7.74
N GLY A 28 1.67 15.18 6.96
CA GLY A 28 2.70 15.70 6.08
C GLY A 28 3.00 14.80 4.87
N GLY A 29 4.22 14.91 4.35
CA GLY A 29 4.64 14.20 3.12
C GLY A 29 4.66 12.68 3.23
N LEU A 30 4.76 12.13 4.45
CA LEU A 30 4.70 10.68 4.68
C LEU A 30 3.41 10.09 4.12
N GLY A 31 2.26 10.74 4.36
CA GLY A 31 0.97 10.29 3.84
C GLY A 31 0.91 10.22 2.30
N ASP A 32 1.62 11.10 1.58
CA ASP A 32 1.67 11.10 0.11
C ASP A 32 2.56 9.98 -0.43
N VAL A 33 3.66 9.70 0.27
CA VAL A 33 4.55 8.58 -0.06
C VAL A 33 3.81 7.26 0.14
N LEU A 34 3.12 7.10 1.27
CA LEU A 34 2.34 5.89 1.56
C LEU A 34 1.15 5.73 0.63
N PHE A 35 0.65 6.79 -0.02
CA PHE A 35 -0.34 6.67 -1.08
C PHE A 35 0.30 6.24 -2.42
N SER A 36 1.38 6.92 -2.84
CA SER A 36 1.94 6.79 -4.19
C SER A 36 2.82 5.55 -4.40
N LEU A 37 3.69 5.21 -3.44
CA LEU A 37 4.64 4.10 -3.58
C LEU A 37 3.98 2.72 -3.62
N PRO A 38 3.07 2.36 -2.69
CA PRO A 38 2.37 1.07 -2.76
C PRO A 38 1.53 0.92 -4.03
N LEU A 39 0.94 2.02 -4.52
CA LEU A 39 0.22 2.04 -5.79
C LEU A 39 1.16 1.76 -6.98
N ALA A 40 2.35 2.37 -7.00
CA ALA A 40 3.36 2.10 -8.03
C ALA A 40 3.83 0.64 -8.00
N LEU A 41 4.06 0.06 -6.81
CA LEU A 41 4.44 -1.35 -6.66
C LEU A 41 3.34 -2.30 -7.15
N ARG A 42 2.07 -1.98 -6.90
CA ARG A 42 0.93 -2.72 -7.45
C ARG A 42 0.90 -2.67 -8.98
N LYS A 43 1.19 -1.52 -9.60
CA LYS A 43 1.32 -1.38 -11.06
C LYS A 43 2.47 -2.24 -11.63
N LEU A 44 3.51 -2.49 -10.85
CA LEU A 44 4.62 -3.39 -11.19
C LEU A 44 4.33 -4.88 -10.85
N GLY A 45 3.08 -5.23 -10.57
CA GLY A 45 2.63 -6.61 -10.34
C GLY A 45 2.85 -7.14 -8.91
N GLN A 46 3.25 -6.29 -7.96
CA GLN A 46 3.51 -6.70 -6.57
C GLN A 46 2.24 -6.65 -5.70
N ASP A 47 2.21 -7.40 -4.60
CA ASP A 47 1.16 -7.34 -3.58
C ASP A 47 1.54 -6.37 -2.47
N ALA A 48 1.40 -5.07 -2.72
CA ALA A 48 1.62 -4.06 -1.70
C ALA A 48 0.32 -3.79 -0.92
N LYS A 49 0.40 -3.64 0.41
CA LYS A 49 -0.71 -3.26 1.31
C LYS A 49 -0.21 -2.23 2.32
N ILE A 50 -1.14 -1.49 2.92
CA ILE A 50 -0.83 -0.45 3.92
C ILE A 50 -1.63 -0.77 5.17
N MET A 51 -0.99 -0.67 6.33
CA MET A 51 -1.62 -0.72 7.64
C MET A 51 -1.28 0.56 8.39
N ILE A 52 -2.32 1.22 8.90
CA ILE A 52 -2.22 2.39 9.76
C ILE A 52 -3.17 2.21 10.96
N PRO A 53 -2.96 2.91 12.08
CA PRO A 53 -3.96 2.99 13.13
C PRO A 53 -5.28 3.56 12.63
N ARG A 54 -6.41 3.05 13.13
CA ARG A 54 -7.72 3.65 12.90
C ARG A 54 -7.90 4.85 13.83
N TYR A 55 -7.31 5.99 13.46
CA TYR A 55 -7.49 7.24 14.20
C TYR A 55 -8.97 7.65 14.26
N ALA A 56 -9.35 8.35 15.32
CA ALA A 56 -10.73 8.82 15.53
C ALA A 56 -11.22 9.77 14.42
N THR A 57 -10.29 10.40 13.69
CA THR A 57 -10.58 11.27 12.54
C THR A 57 -11.04 10.50 11.29
N ILE A 58 -10.87 9.17 11.25
CA ILE A 58 -11.30 8.33 10.13
C ILE A 58 -12.76 7.94 10.34
N ASP A 59 -13.67 8.59 9.61
CA ASP A 59 -15.10 8.27 9.66
C ASP A 59 -15.37 6.90 8.98
N PRO A 60 -15.84 5.88 9.72
CA PRO A 60 -16.13 4.57 9.16
C PRO A 60 -17.27 4.59 8.13
N LYS A 61 -18.20 5.55 8.19
CA LYS A 61 -19.29 5.67 7.21
C LYS A 61 -18.80 6.22 5.89
N VAL A 62 -17.91 7.21 5.92
CA VAL A 62 -17.29 7.80 4.71
C VAL A 62 -16.50 6.75 3.94
N TYR A 63 -15.73 5.93 4.67
CA TYR A 63 -14.84 4.93 4.08
C TYR A 63 -15.42 3.52 4.05
N LYS A 64 -16.70 3.33 4.44
CA LYS A 64 -17.41 2.05 4.47
C LYS A 64 -16.62 0.95 5.17
N LEU A 65 -16.05 1.27 6.34
CA LEU A 65 -15.27 0.34 7.13
C LEU A 65 -16.21 -0.63 7.86
N GLU A 66 -15.95 -1.93 7.70
CA GLU A 66 -16.57 -2.97 8.52
C GLU A 66 -15.94 -2.93 9.94
N THR A 67 -16.76 -3.07 10.97
CA THR A 67 -16.37 -3.08 12.38
C THR A 67 -16.77 -4.36 13.07
#